data_AF-A0A4W5KI69-F1
#
_entry.id   AF-A0A4W5KI69-F1
#
_cell.length_a   1.000
_cell.length_b   1.000
_cell.length_c   1.000
_cell.angle_alpha   90.00
_cell.angle_beta   90.00
_cell.angle_gamma   90.00
#
_symmetry.space_group_name_H-M   'P 1'
#
loop_
_entity.id
_entity.type
_entity.pdbx_description
1 polymer ?
#
loop_
_entity_poly.entity_id
_entity_poly.type
_entity_poly.pdbx_seq_one_letter_code
_entity_poly.pdbx_strand_id
1 'polypeptide(L)'
;MDFHAASIIVLFSLIALTCAEPVKFADCGSDVGKVVIVDIHPCPKQPCELHKGQAYAVNVTFNSEVESQTSKAIVHGVIAGVPIPFPIPIEDGCKSGIECPIQKAQSYHYVTQLPVKSEYPSIKLVVEWELRDDTGKDLFCIKFPVQIVS
;
A
#
# COMPACT_ATOMS: atom_id res chain seq x y z
N MET A 1 16.83 19.01 -59.52
CA MET A 1 15.90 17.96 -59.03
C MET A 1 16.01 17.95 -57.53
N ASP A 2 15.35 18.94 -56.96
CA ASP A 2 15.15 19.18 -55.54
C ASP A 2 14.30 18.06 -54.96
N PHE A 3 14.77 17.39 -53.91
CA PHE A 3 13.90 16.66 -53.00
C PHE A 3 14.21 17.09 -51.59
N HIS A 4 13.16 17.61 -50.97
CA HIS A 4 13.13 18.33 -49.72
C HIS A 4 13.84 17.58 -48.58
N ALA A 5 14.63 18.35 -47.83
CA ALA A 5 15.10 17.99 -46.51
C ALA A 5 13.91 17.79 -45.55
N ALA A 6 13.44 16.55 -45.42
CA ALA A 6 12.56 16.16 -44.32
C ALA A 6 13.44 15.93 -43.08
N SER A 7 13.61 16.98 -42.27
CA SER A 7 14.15 16.84 -40.91
C SER A 7 13.20 15.96 -40.11
N ILE A 8 13.54 14.68 -39.95
CA ILE A 8 12.89 13.78 -39.01
C ILE A 8 13.41 14.15 -37.61
N ILE A 9 12.68 15.02 -36.91
CA ILE A 9 12.92 15.27 -35.49
C ILE A 9 12.32 14.07 -34.74
N VAL A 10 13.14 13.05 -34.48
CA VAL A 10 12.80 11.96 -33.57
C VAL A 10 12.83 12.54 -32.16
N LEU A 11 11.66 12.96 -31.65
CA LEU A 11 11.49 13.38 -30.27
C LEU A 11 11.58 12.13 -29.38
N PHE A 12 12.80 11.79 -28.95
CA PHE A 12 13.06 10.70 -28.01
C PHE A 12 12.57 11.17 -26.63
N SER A 13 11.27 10.98 -26.35
CA SER A 13 10.71 11.22 -25.03
C SER A 13 11.43 10.32 -24.03
N LEU A 14 12.37 10.87 -23.27
CA LEU A 14 12.91 10.22 -22.08
C LEU A 14 11.75 10.07 -21.10
N ILE A 15 11.06 8.93 -21.16
CA ILE A 15 10.19 8.50 -20.09
C ILE A 15 11.13 8.27 -18.91
N ALA A 16 11.16 9.24 -17.99
CA ALA A 16 11.86 9.05 -16.73
C ALA A 16 11.24 7.84 -16.05
N LEU A 17 11.96 6.71 -16.02
CA LEU A 17 11.62 5.59 -15.16
C LEU A 17 11.78 6.11 -13.73
N THR A 18 10.67 6.55 -13.14
CA THR A 18 10.62 6.79 -11.71
C THR A 18 10.61 5.42 -11.04
N CYS A 19 11.74 5.03 -10.45
CA CYS A 19 11.80 3.84 -9.61
C CYS A 19 10.93 4.13 -8.38
N ALA A 20 9.80 3.46 -8.24
CA ALA A 20 9.06 3.49 -6.99
C ALA A 20 9.90 2.78 -5.93
N GLU A 21 10.36 3.51 -4.91
CA GLU A 21 11.07 2.92 -3.79
C GLU A 21 10.07 2.37 -2.76
N PRO A 22 10.29 1.15 -2.23
CA PRO A 22 9.49 0.62 -1.15
C PRO A 22 9.37 1.57 0.04
N VAL A 23 8.18 1.63 0.62
CA VAL A 23 7.88 2.44 1.80
C VAL A 23 8.59 1.87 3.03
N LYS A 24 9.25 2.74 3.79
CA LYS A 24 9.80 2.38 5.09
C LYS A 24 8.67 2.23 6.09
N PHE A 25 8.62 1.08 6.74
CA PHE A 25 7.62 0.75 7.75
C PHE A 25 8.28 0.23 9.03
N ALA A 26 7.54 0.31 10.14
CA ALA A 26 7.84 -0.38 11.39
C ALA A 26 6.84 -1.53 11.56
N ASP A 27 7.33 -2.70 11.97
CA ASP A 27 6.46 -3.80 12.39
C ASP A 27 5.84 -3.45 13.75
N CYS A 28 4.52 -3.63 13.87
CA CYS A 28 3.77 -3.33 15.09
C CYS A 28 3.25 -4.55 15.84
N GLY A 29 3.52 -5.76 15.36
CA GLY A 29 3.02 -6.98 15.99
C GLY A 29 2.65 -8.10 15.01
N SER A 30 3.42 -8.32 13.95
CA SER A 30 3.21 -9.48 13.07
C SER A 30 3.49 -10.78 13.83
N ASP A 31 2.43 -11.48 14.27
CA ASP A 31 2.51 -12.65 15.16
C ASP A 31 2.78 -13.96 14.41
N VAL A 32 2.13 -14.14 13.27
CA VAL A 32 2.07 -15.41 12.51
C VAL A 32 2.46 -15.24 11.05
N GLY A 33 3.20 -14.17 10.76
CA GLY A 33 3.74 -13.89 9.44
C GLY A 33 4.83 -12.82 9.51
N LYS A 34 5.45 -12.57 8.36
CA LYS A 34 6.56 -11.63 8.24
C LYS A 34 6.42 -10.76 7.00
N VAL A 35 6.41 -9.45 7.20
CA VAL A 35 6.39 -8.47 6.11
C VAL A 35 7.76 -8.38 5.45
N VAL A 36 7.76 -8.36 4.12
CA VAL A 36 8.95 -8.23 3.29
C VAL A 36 9.04 -6.84 2.69
N ILE A 37 7.95 -6.36 2.08
CA ILE A 37 7.91 -5.12 1.31
C ILE A 37 6.55 -4.46 1.49
N VAL A 38 6.55 -3.12 1.58
CA VAL A 38 5.35 -2.29 1.51
C VAL A 38 5.54 -1.30 0.36
N ASP A 39 4.66 -1.35 -0.63
CA ASP A 39 4.67 -0.44 -1.76
C ASP A 39 3.40 0.41 -1.78
N ILE A 40 3.56 1.72 -1.99
CA ILE A 40 2.45 2.66 -2.18
C ILE A 40 2.68 3.38 -3.48
N HIS A 41 1.68 3.37 -4.36
CA HIS A 41 1.77 4.00 -5.66
C HIS A 41 0.60 4.96 -5.93
N PRO A 42 0.88 6.20 -6.35
CA PRO A 42 2.21 6.84 -6.46
C PRO A 42 2.79 7.26 -5.11
N CYS A 43 4.11 7.12 -4.89
CA CYS A 43 4.81 7.69 -3.73
C CYS A 43 6.28 8.03 -4.10
N PRO A 44 6.52 9.18 -4.76
CA PRO A 44 7.87 9.53 -5.23
C PRO A 44 8.82 9.98 -4.11
N LYS A 45 8.29 10.33 -2.93
CA LYS A 45 9.05 10.73 -1.75
C LYS A 45 8.33 10.26 -0.49
N GLN A 46 9.11 9.98 0.56
CA GLN A 46 8.59 9.55 1.86
C GLN A 46 8.78 10.64 2.93
N PRO A 47 7.81 10.86 3.84
CA PRO A 47 6.50 10.19 3.92
C PRO A 47 5.64 10.49 2.69
N CYS A 48 4.83 9.53 2.27
CA CYS A 48 4.01 9.66 1.07
C CYS A 48 3.05 10.85 1.21
N GLU A 49 3.10 11.76 0.24
CA GLU A 49 2.12 12.84 0.12
C GLU A 49 0.89 12.32 -0.62
N LEU A 50 -0.20 12.21 0.12
CA LEU A 50 -1.49 11.69 -0.33
C LEU A 50 -2.41 12.86 -0.65
N HIS A 51 -2.63 13.11 -1.93
CA HIS A 51 -3.48 14.19 -2.41
C HIS A 51 -4.96 13.82 -2.29
N LYS A 52 -5.74 14.79 -1.82
CA LYS A 52 -7.20 14.68 -1.74
C LYS A 52 -7.82 14.49 -3.12
N GLY A 53 -8.89 13.70 -3.16
CA GLY A 53 -9.58 13.32 -4.38
C GLY A 53 -8.86 12.29 -5.25
N GLN A 54 -7.65 11.85 -4.84
CA GLN A 54 -6.90 10.81 -5.54
C GLN A 54 -7.04 9.45 -4.86
N ALA A 55 -6.69 8.39 -5.59
CA ALA A 55 -6.65 7.03 -5.08
C ALA A 55 -5.24 6.47 -5.18
N TYR A 56 -4.81 5.79 -4.13
CA TYR A 56 -3.47 5.21 -4.03
C TYR A 56 -3.56 3.70 -3.94
N ALA A 57 -2.74 3.01 -4.71
CA ALA A 57 -2.57 1.58 -4.63
C ALA A 57 -1.58 1.24 -3.51
N VAL A 58 -1.90 0.21 -2.74
CA VAL A 58 -1.05 -0.32 -1.67
C VAL A 58 -0.84 -1.81 -1.93
N ASN A 59 0.41 -2.25 -1.89
CA ASN A 59 0.79 -3.66 -1.95
C ASN A 59 1.67 -3.98 -0.73
N VAL A 60 1.24 -4.95 0.07
CA VAL A 60 2.05 -5.50 1.16
C VAL A 60 2.43 -6.92 0.79
N THR A 61 3.73 -7.15 0.60
CA THR A 61 4.29 -8.48 0.40
C THR A 61 4.66 -9.06 1.76
N PHE A 62 4.10 -10.22 2.11
CA PHE A 62 4.37 -10.89 3.37
C PHE A 62 4.45 -12.41 3.19
N ASN A 63 5.13 -13.07 4.12
CA ASN A 63 5.18 -14.53 4.22
C ASN A 63 4.29 -14.97 5.37
N SER A 64 3.42 -15.97 5.15
CA SER A 64 2.63 -16.58 6.23
C SER A 64 3.42 -17.69 6.91
N GLU A 65 3.35 -17.78 8.24
CA GLU A 65 3.92 -18.89 9.02
C GLU A 65 2.85 -19.92 9.45
N VAL A 66 1.60 -19.67 9.08
CA VAL A 66 0.42 -20.49 9.41
C VAL A 66 -0.47 -20.71 8.19
N GLU A 67 -1.39 -21.66 8.33
CA GLU A 67 -2.53 -21.80 7.42
C GLU A 67 -3.69 -20.94 7.96
N SER A 68 -4.51 -20.40 7.07
CA SER A 68 -5.72 -19.66 7.46
C SER A 68 -6.80 -19.75 6.38
N GLN A 69 -8.03 -20.04 6.79
CA GLN A 69 -9.16 -20.14 5.86
C GLN A 69 -9.63 -18.77 5.36
N THR A 70 -9.43 -17.73 6.18
CA THR A 70 -9.85 -16.37 5.86
C THR A 70 -8.76 -15.37 6.23
N SER A 71 -8.88 -14.13 5.76
CA SER A 71 -8.05 -13.05 6.27
C SER A 71 -8.85 -11.76 6.34
N LYS A 72 -8.55 -10.92 7.33
CA LYS A 72 -9.27 -9.66 7.55
C LYS A 72 -8.31 -8.50 7.74
N ALA A 73 -8.42 -7.50 6.89
CA ALA A 73 -7.68 -6.24 6.97
C ALA A 73 -8.35 -5.26 7.93
N ILE A 74 -7.54 -4.59 8.75
CA ILE A 74 -7.96 -3.56 9.70
C ILE A 74 -6.99 -2.38 9.56
N VAL A 75 -7.52 -1.16 9.45
CA VAL A 75 -6.72 0.04 9.23
C VAL A 75 -7.08 1.11 10.24
N HIS A 76 -6.06 1.74 10.81
CA HIS A 76 -6.18 2.86 11.72
C HIS A 76 -5.31 4.03 11.25
N GLY A 77 -5.82 5.26 11.41
CA GLY A 77 -5.02 6.48 11.36
C GLY A 77 -4.66 6.91 12.77
N VAL A 78 -3.37 6.90 13.11
CA VAL A 78 -2.87 7.33 14.42
C VAL A 78 -2.58 8.82 14.38
N ILE A 79 -3.39 9.60 15.10
CA ILE A 79 -3.31 11.06 15.17
C ILE A 79 -3.00 11.45 16.61
N ALA A 80 -1.89 12.17 16.82
CA ALA A 80 -1.43 12.55 18.16
C ALA A 80 -1.34 11.36 19.15
N GLY A 81 -0.97 10.17 18.65
CA GLY A 81 -0.84 8.95 19.45
C GLY A 81 -2.14 8.16 19.65
N VAL A 82 -3.28 8.66 19.16
CA VAL A 82 -4.58 8.00 19.29
C VAL A 82 -4.92 7.26 17.98
N PRO A 83 -5.14 5.93 18.00
CA PRO A 83 -5.56 5.19 16.81
C PRO A 83 -7.05 5.45 16.52
N ILE A 84 -7.33 5.96 15.31
CA ILE A 84 -8.69 6.22 14.84
C ILE A 84 -9.03 5.21 13.74
N PRO A 85 -10.11 4.41 13.87
CA PRO A 85 -10.49 3.44 12.84
C PRO A 85 -10.72 4.08 11.48
N PHE A 86 -10.20 3.46 10.43
CA PHE A 86 -10.41 3.83 9.04
C PHE A 86 -11.16 2.71 8.30
N PRO A 87 -12.48 2.82 8.10
CA PRO A 87 -13.25 1.82 7.37
C PRO A 87 -12.78 1.71 5.92
N ILE A 88 -12.40 0.50 5.50
CA ILE A 88 -11.99 0.21 4.12
C ILE A 88 -13.13 -0.50 3.37
N PRO A 89 -13.25 -0.31 2.03
CA PRO A 89 -14.36 -0.90 1.26
C PRO A 89 -14.36 -2.43 1.24
N ILE A 90 -13.16 -3.05 1.30
CA ILE A 90 -12.97 -4.50 1.28
C ILE A 90 -12.06 -4.86 2.45
N GLU A 91 -12.67 -5.36 3.53
CA GLU A 91 -11.93 -5.88 4.69
C GLU A 91 -11.44 -7.31 4.47
N ASP A 92 -12.09 -8.06 3.57
CA ASP A 92 -11.76 -9.46 3.30
C ASP A 92 -10.47 -9.56 2.48
N GLY A 93 -9.37 -9.95 3.12
CA GLY A 93 -8.05 -10.03 2.49
C GLY A 93 -7.98 -11.06 1.36
N CYS A 94 -8.81 -12.11 1.42
CA CYS A 94 -8.95 -13.10 0.35
C CYS A 94 -9.55 -12.51 -0.94
N LYS A 95 -10.06 -11.28 -0.88
CA LYS A 95 -10.54 -10.50 -2.04
C LYS A 95 -9.61 -9.34 -2.40
N SER A 96 -8.42 -9.30 -1.79
CA SER A 96 -7.42 -8.25 -1.95
C SER A 96 -6.07 -8.83 -2.36
N GLY A 97 -6.05 -9.65 -3.42
CA GLY A 97 -4.83 -10.24 -3.99
C GLY A 97 -4.34 -11.53 -3.33
N ILE A 98 -4.96 -11.96 -2.23
CA ILE A 98 -4.62 -13.21 -1.53
C ILE A 98 -5.55 -14.33 -1.99
N GLU A 99 -4.98 -15.44 -2.46
CA GLU A 99 -5.74 -16.66 -2.72
C GLU A 99 -5.87 -17.46 -1.42
N CYS A 100 -7.10 -17.67 -0.96
CA CYS A 100 -7.40 -18.43 0.24
C CYS A 100 -7.86 -19.87 -0.11
N PRO A 101 -7.55 -20.88 0.73
CA PRO A 101 -6.91 -20.76 2.04
C PRO A 101 -5.43 -20.38 1.94
N ILE A 102 -4.99 -19.52 2.86
CA ILE A 102 -3.58 -19.16 3.04
C ILE A 102 -2.85 -20.42 3.52
N GLN A 103 -1.68 -20.66 2.95
CA GLN A 103 -0.82 -21.79 3.24
C GLN A 103 0.41 -21.33 4.03
N LYS A 104 0.89 -22.21 4.90
CA LYS A 104 2.10 -22.00 5.68
C LYS A 104 3.33 -21.93 4.78
N ALA A 105 4.27 -21.06 5.14
CA ALA A 105 5.55 -20.84 4.47
C ALA A 105 5.42 -20.39 3.00
N GLN A 106 4.31 -19.73 2.65
CA GLN A 106 4.09 -19.15 1.33
C GLN A 106 4.09 -17.61 1.39
N SER A 107 4.57 -16.99 0.30
CA SER A 107 4.57 -15.54 0.10
C SER A 107 3.27 -15.11 -0.58
N TYR A 108 2.71 -14.00 -0.11
CA TYR A 108 1.49 -13.41 -0.62
C TYR A 108 1.65 -11.91 -0.87
N HIS A 109 0.77 -11.37 -1.70
CA HIS A 109 0.63 -9.94 -1.95
C HIS A 109 -0.78 -9.51 -1.54
N TYR A 110 -0.89 -8.74 -0.47
CA TYR A 110 -2.11 -8.03 -0.15
C TYR A 110 -2.16 -6.74 -0.97
N VAL A 111 -3.14 -6.62 -1.86
CA VAL A 111 -3.27 -5.50 -2.81
C VAL A 111 -4.61 -4.83 -2.65
N THR A 112 -4.60 -3.50 -2.48
CA THR A 112 -5.82 -2.70 -2.43
C THR A 112 -5.60 -1.32 -3.03
N GLN A 113 -6.68 -0.62 -3.31
CA GLN A 113 -6.68 0.76 -3.74
C GLN A 113 -7.65 1.56 -2.89
N LEU A 114 -7.15 2.62 -2.23
CA LEU A 114 -7.94 3.41 -1.29
C LEU A 114 -8.04 4.87 -1.75
N PRO A 115 -9.25 5.46 -1.76
CA PRO A 115 -9.44 6.88 -2.05
C PRO A 115 -9.11 7.75 -0.83
N VAL A 116 -8.38 8.83 -1.07
CA VAL A 116 -8.17 9.91 -0.12
C VAL A 116 -9.28 10.93 -0.36
N LYS A 117 -10.30 10.94 0.49
CA LYS A 117 -11.49 11.76 0.24
C LYS A 117 -11.20 13.24 0.40
N SER A 118 -11.93 14.08 -0.35
CA SER A 118 -11.72 15.53 -0.36
C SER A 118 -12.04 16.21 0.97
N GLU A 119 -12.93 15.62 1.78
CA GLU A 119 -13.26 16.10 3.12
C GLU A 119 -12.17 15.84 4.18
N TYR A 120 -11.16 15.01 3.88
CA TYR A 120 -10.11 14.69 4.85
C TYR A 120 -9.26 15.93 5.18
N PRO A 121 -8.85 16.13 6.44
CA PRO A 121 -7.99 17.24 6.82
C PRO A 121 -6.58 17.06 6.24
N SER A 122 -5.90 18.17 5.91
CA SER A 122 -4.49 18.12 5.48
C SER A 122 -3.60 18.00 6.72
N ILE A 123 -3.14 16.79 7.04
CA ILE A 123 -2.39 16.48 8.26
C ILE A 123 -1.32 15.41 8.01
N LYS A 124 -0.32 15.37 8.90
CA LYS A 124 0.57 14.22 9.04
C LYS A 124 -0.05 13.23 10.04
N LEU A 125 0.02 11.95 9.71
CA LEU A 125 -0.42 10.87 10.58
C LEU A 125 0.44 9.62 10.36
N VAL A 126 0.32 8.65 11.25
CA VAL A 126 0.85 7.31 11.03
C VAL A 126 -0.30 6.39 10.66
N VAL A 127 -0.16 5.65 9.57
CA VAL A 127 -1.07 4.57 9.23
C VAL A 127 -0.63 3.33 10.01
N GLU A 128 -1.57 2.67 10.65
CA GLU A 128 -1.42 1.34 11.25
C GLU A 128 -2.31 0.37 10.49
N TRP A 129 -1.71 -0.67 9.92
CA TRP A 129 -2.39 -1.61 9.03
C TRP A 129 -2.10 -3.04 9.46
N GLU A 130 -3.17 -3.76 9.78
CA GLU A 130 -3.15 -5.14 10.21
C GLU A 130 -3.85 -6.02 9.17
N LEU A 131 -3.38 -7.26 9.02
CA LEU A 131 -4.10 -8.34 8.36
C LEU A 131 -4.14 -9.53 9.30
N ARG A 132 -5.34 -9.90 9.74
CA ARG A 132 -5.57 -10.98 10.70
C ARG A 132 -5.93 -12.29 10.02
N ASP A 133 -5.48 -13.40 10.58
CA ASP A 133 -5.93 -14.76 10.25
C ASP A 133 -7.31 -15.08 10.85
N ASP A 134 -7.80 -16.30 10.63
CA ASP A 134 -9.08 -16.79 11.16
C ASP A 134 -9.08 -17.05 12.67
N THR A 135 -7.92 -16.98 13.33
CA THR A 135 -7.75 -17.03 14.79
C THR A 135 -7.66 -15.65 15.43
N GLY A 136 -7.61 -14.59 14.61
CA GLY A 136 -7.48 -13.20 15.03
C GLY A 136 -6.05 -12.73 15.30
N LYS A 137 -5.04 -13.52 14.92
CA LYS A 137 -3.62 -13.14 15.01
C LYS A 137 -3.17 -12.41 13.76
N ASP A 138 -2.20 -11.51 13.89
CA ASP A 138 -1.73 -10.72 12.76
C ASP A 138 -0.77 -11.53 11.87
N LEU A 139 -1.19 -11.80 10.63
CA LEU A 139 -0.31 -12.23 9.54
C LEU A 139 0.69 -11.12 9.19
N PHE A 140 0.25 -9.87 9.30
CA PHE A 140 1.13 -8.72 9.40
C PHE A 140 0.51 -7.58 10.21
N CYS A 141 1.38 -6.76 10.81
CA CYS A 141 1.06 -5.46 11.36
C CYS A 141 2.16 -4.46 10.95
N ILE A 142 1.80 -3.39 10.23
CA ILE A 142 2.75 -2.35 9.80
C ILE A 142 2.33 -0.94 10.22
N LYS A 143 3.32 -0.11 10.52
CA LYS A 143 3.18 1.33 10.76
C LYS A 143 4.06 2.14 9.82
N PHE A 144 3.48 3.13 9.15
CA PHE A 144 4.26 4.04 8.31
C PHE A 144 3.65 5.46 8.28
N PRO A 145 4.48 6.51 8.22
CA PRO A 145 4.00 7.89 8.18
C PRO A 145 3.51 8.29 6.79
N VAL A 146 2.41 9.03 6.74
CA VAL A 146 1.90 9.67 5.52
C VAL A 146 1.53 11.13 5.80
N GLN A 147 1.39 11.92 4.74
CA GLN A 147 0.90 13.28 4.83
C GLN A 147 -0.25 13.48 3.84
N ILE A 148 -1.43 13.81 4.35
CA ILE A 148 -2.56 14.21 3.51
C ILE A 148 -2.35 15.67 3.09
N VAL A 149 -2.40 15.92 1.79
CA VAL A 149 -2.23 17.24 1.17
C VAL A 149 -3.41 17.55 0.25
N SER A 150 -3.57 18.82 -0.12
CA SER A 150 -4.65 19.28 -0.99
C SER A 150 -4.51 18.76 -2.42
#